data_AF-A0A519JIR2-F1
#
_entry.id   AF-A0A519JIR2-F1
#
_cell.length_a   1.000
_cell.length_b   1.000
_cell.length_c   1.000
_cell.angle_alpha   90.00
_cell.angle_beta   90.00
_cell.angle_gamma   90.00
#
_symmetry.space_group_name_H-M   'P 1'
#
loop_
_entity.id
_entity.type
_entity.pdbx_description
1 polymer ?
#
loop_
_entity_poly.entity_id
_entity_poly.type
_entity_poly.pdbx_seq_one_letter_code
_entity_poly.pdbx_strand_id
1 'polypeptide(L)'
;MTRARLTFRQWVGIVGIALVLLVVAAVAVWRGDILRAGLDPQVPFQTYTPPPAPDYARPGSWALLEARAPEAGNAAVFFAHSTTYDGGRDWNGPIGEPRGERWLRDVVPPNYAAPFARAGAVSAPRYRQASLYTRLTLREDAREARAFAYRDIVSAFDVWLARHPTGPLVLAGVEQGGELLERLVRERIAEDA
;
A
#
# COMPACT_ATOMS: atom_id res chain seq x y z
N MET A 1 32.24 -7.41 -58.76
CA MET A 1 31.70 -8.06 -57.56
C MET A 1 30.21 -7.78 -57.45
N THR A 2 29.37 -8.75 -57.81
CA THR A 2 27.92 -8.64 -57.78
C THR A 2 27.44 -8.76 -56.33
N ARG A 3 26.89 -7.69 -55.74
CA ARG A 3 26.25 -7.78 -54.41
C ARG A 3 25.03 -8.69 -54.53
N ALA A 4 25.00 -9.79 -53.78
CA ALA A 4 23.82 -10.63 -53.69
C ALA A 4 22.63 -9.78 -53.21
N ARG A 5 21.54 -9.75 -53.99
CA ARG A 5 20.31 -9.03 -53.62
C ARG A 5 19.46 -9.94 -52.74
N LEU A 6 19.00 -9.41 -51.62
CA LEU A 6 18.06 -10.10 -50.73
C LEU A 6 16.74 -10.37 -51.46
N THR A 7 16.19 -11.57 -51.27
CA THR A 7 14.86 -11.94 -51.76
C THR A 7 13.77 -11.21 -50.98
N PHE A 8 12.57 -11.09 -51.57
CA PHE A 8 11.41 -10.48 -50.89
C PHE A 8 11.11 -11.13 -49.53
N ARG A 9 11.19 -12.46 -49.43
CA ARG A 9 10.99 -13.20 -48.16
C ARG A 9 12.06 -12.84 -47.11
N GLN A 10 13.30 -12.66 -47.52
CA GLN A 10 14.38 -12.23 -46.61
C GLN A 10 14.17 -10.79 -46.14
N TRP A 11 13.69 -9.90 -47.02
CA TRP A 11 13.30 -8.53 -46.62
C TRP A 11 12.17 -8.52 -45.60
N VAL A 12 11.11 -9.30 -45.84
CA VAL A 12 10.01 -9.46 -44.87
C VAL A 12 10.53 -9.97 -43.53
N GLY A 13 11.44 -10.96 -43.53
CA GLY A 13 12.05 -11.48 -42.31
C GLY A 13 12.89 -10.44 -41.56
N ILE A 14 13.73 -9.68 -42.26
CA ILE A 14 14.57 -8.63 -41.66
C ILE A 14 13.70 -7.51 -41.07
N VAL A 15 12.68 -7.07 -41.80
CA VAL A 15 11.73 -6.06 -41.30
C VAL A 15 10.98 -6.57 -40.08
N GLY A 16 10.53 -7.83 -40.10
CA GLY A 16 9.87 -8.46 -38.95
C GLY A 16 10.77 -8.50 -37.71
N ILE A 17 12.02 -8.94 -37.86
CA ILE A 17 13.00 -8.95 -36.76
C ILE A 17 13.28 -7.53 -36.26
N ALA A 18 13.47 -6.56 -37.17
CA ALA A 18 13.71 -5.18 -36.81
C ALA A 18 12.52 -4.59 -36.01
N LEU A 19 11.29 -4.92 -36.40
CA LEU A 19 10.08 -4.48 -35.69
C LEU A 19 9.97 -5.12 -34.30
N VAL A 20 10.28 -6.41 -34.16
CA VAL A 20 10.32 -7.08 -32.85
C VAL A 20 11.39 -6.43 -31.96
N LEU A 21 12.60 -6.20 -32.48
CA LEU A 21 13.67 -5.53 -31.73
C LEU A 21 13.29 -4.11 -31.32
N LEU A 22 12.59 -3.38 -32.19
CA LEU A 22 12.08 -2.04 -31.89
C LEU A 22 11.07 -2.09 -30.73
N VAL A 23 10.12 -3.03 -30.75
CA VAL A 23 9.13 -3.19 -29.67
C VAL A 23 9.80 -3.62 -28.36
N VAL A 24 10.76 -4.54 -28.40
CA VAL A 24 11.52 -4.96 -27.22
C VAL A 24 12.30 -3.78 -26.63
N ALA A 25 12.97 -3.00 -27.47
CA ALA A 25 13.69 -1.81 -27.03
C ALA A 25 12.73 -0.77 -26.42
N ALA A 26 11.58 -0.54 -27.06
CA ALA A 26 10.54 0.36 -26.57
C ALA A 26 10.04 -0.05 -25.17
N VAL A 27 9.68 -1.33 -24.98
CA VAL A 27 9.25 -1.84 -23.67
C VAL A 27 10.38 -1.76 -22.66
N ALA A 28 11.61 -2.11 -23.03
CA ALA A 28 12.76 -2.05 -22.13
C ALA A 28 13.03 -0.62 -21.63
N VAL A 29 12.91 0.38 -22.51
CA VAL A 29 13.14 1.79 -22.20
C VAL A 29 11.96 2.39 -21.42
N TRP A 30 10.72 2.17 -21.85
CA TRP A 30 9.52 2.83 -21.29
C TRP A 30 8.76 2.01 -20.25
N ARG A 31 9.28 0.87 -19.79
CA ARG A 31 8.62 0.01 -18.77
C ARG A 31 8.10 0.78 -17.55
N GLY A 32 8.85 1.78 -17.07
CA GLY A 32 8.47 2.57 -15.89
C GLY A 32 7.25 3.45 -16.15
N ASP A 33 7.20 4.11 -17.30
CA ASP A 33 6.08 4.97 -17.68
C ASP A 33 4.82 4.15 -18.01
N ILE A 34 5.00 2.98 -18.65
CA ILE A 34 3.90 2.03 -18.88
C ILE A 34 3.30 1.57 -17.54
N LEU A 35 4.15 1.20 -16.57
CA LEU A 35 3.69 0.80 -15.24
C LEU A 35 2.97 1.96 -14.53
N ARG A 36 3.56 3.17 -14.52
CA ARG A 36 2.92 4.35 -13.90
C ARG A 36 1.58 4.68 -14.53
N ALA A 37 1.48 4.64 -15.86
CA ALA A 37 0.23 4.89 -16.56
C ALA A 37 -0.85 3.86 -16.20
N GLY A 38 -0.48 2.58 -16.06
CA GLY A 38 -1.42 1.54 -15.63
C GLY A 38 -1.87 1.64 -14.17
N LEU A 39 -1.14 2.38 -13.32
CA LEU A 39 -1.45 2.57 -11.91
C LEU A 39 -2.14 3.92 -11.61
N ASP A 40 -2.24 4.81 -12.58
CA ASP A 40 -2.84 6.14 -12.43
C ASP A 40 -4.38 6.07 -12.47
N PRO A 41 -5.10 6.53 -11.43
CA PRO A 41 -6.57 6.56 -11.37
C PRO A 41 -7.27 7.35 -12.48
N GLN A 42 -6.55 8.19 -13.23
CA GLN A 42 -7.09 9.03 -14.32
C GLN A 42 -8.18 10.03 -13.88
N VAL A 43 -8.40 10.21 -12.58
CA VAL A 43 -9.38 11.16 -12.01
C VAL A 43 -8.68 12.08 -11.01
N PRO A 44 -8.96 13.40 -10.99
CA PRO A 44 -8.47 14.29 -9.95
C PRO A 44 -8.96 13.86 -8.56
N PHE A 45 -8.14 14.02 -7.53
CA PHE A 45 -8.51 13.57 -6.18
C PHE A 45 -9.71 14.34 -5.61
N GLN A 46 -9.85 15.61 -5.99
CA GLN A 46 -10.88 16.51 -5.46
C GLN A 46 -12.29 16.16 -5.94
N THR A 47 -12.41 15.48 -7.08
CA THR A 47 -13.68 14.97 -7.64
C THR A 47 -13.82 13.45 -7.48
N TYR A 48 -12.82 12.80 -6.91
CA TYR A 48 -12.82 11.37 -6.65
C TYR A 48 -13.75 11.03 -5.49
N THR A 49 -14.46 9.90 -5.60
CA THR A 49 -15.25 9.35 -4.50
C THR A 49 -14.46 8.23 -3.83
N PRO A 50 -13.89 8.43 -2.63
CA PRO A 50 -13.14 7.40 -1.94
C PRO A 50 -13.99 6.18 -1.58
N PRO A 51 -13.36 5.02 -1.35
CA PRO A 51 -14.09 3.83 -0.91
C PRO A 51 -14.75 4.09 0.45
N PRO A 52 -15.81 3.34 0.80
CA PRO A 52 -16.47 3.46 2.10
C PRO A 52 -15.48 3.31 3.26
N ALA A 53 -15.68 4.11 4.32
CA ALA A 53 -14.85 4.04 5.51
C ALA A 53 -15.06 2.71 6.26
N PRO A 54 -14.01 2.10 6.84
CA PRO A 54 -14.16 0.99 7.77
C PRO A 54 -14.91 1.42 9.04
N ASP A 55 -15.70 0.50 9.61
CA ASP A 55 -16.25 0.66 10.96
C ASP A 55 -15.33 -0.06 11.95
N TYR A 56 -14.45 0.69 12.63
CA TYR A 56 -13.45 0.14 13.54
C TYR A 56 -14.02 -0.50 14.81
N ALA A 57 -15.31 -0.32 15.10
CA ALA A 57 -15.99 -1.08 16.14
C ALA A 57 -16.12 -2.57 15.76
N ARG A 58 -16.11 -2.91 14.46
CA ARG A 58 -16.30 -4.27 13.96
C ARG A 58 -14.98 -5.02 13.78
N PRO A 59 -14.91 -6.30 14.17
CA PRO A 59 -13.72 -7.14 13.95
C PRO A 59 -13.27 -7.22 12.48
N GLY A 60 -14.20 -7.16 11.52
CA GLY A 60 -13.89 -7.19 10.09
C GLY A 60 -13.01 -6.03 9.59
N SER A 61 -12.98 -4.91 10.32
CA SER A 61 -12.14 -3.75 10.01
C SER A 61 -10.69 -3.91 10.46
N TRP A 62 -10.31 -5.07 11.00
CA TRP A 62 -9.00 -5.35 11.55
C TRP A 62 -8.37 -6.57 10.85
N ALA A 63 -7.19 -6.39 10.26
CA ALA A 63 -6.42 -7.49 9.70
C ALA A 63 -5.93 -8.43 10.81
N LEU A 64 -5.56 -7.86 11.96
CA LEU A 64 -5.35 -8.55 13.22
C LEU A 64 -6.12 -7.82 14.31
N LEU A 65 -6.74 -8.56 15.22
CA LEU A 65 -7.39 -8.00 16.40
C LEU A 65 -7.00 -8.83 17.61
N GLU A 66 -6.26 -8.23 18.54
CA GLU A 66 -5.77 -8.87 19.77
C GLU A 66 -5.00 -10.18 19.53
N ALA A 67 -4.29 -10.26 18.40
CA ALA A 67 -3.51 -11.45 18.03
C ALA A 67 -2.23 -11.52 18.88
N ARG A 68 -2.04 -12.60 19.65
CA ARG A 68 -0.90 -12.74 20.57
C ARG A 68 -0.24 -14.11 20.48
N ALA A 69 1.06 -14.17 20.73
CA ALA A 69 1.77 -15.43 20.89
C ALA A 69 1.43 -16.09 22.25
N PRO A 70 1.68 -17.40 22.41
CA PRO A 70 1.74 -18.01 23.73
C PRO A 70 2.76 -17.27 24.61
N GLU A 71 2.43 -17.07 25.89
CA GLU A 71 3.30 -16.37 26.86
C GLU A 71 3.67 -14.93 26.47
N ALA A 72 2.88 -14.28 25.62
CA ALA A 72 3.09 -12.88 25.29
C ALA A 72 3.06 -11.99 26.56
N GLY A 73 3.87 -10.94 26.55
CA GLY A 73 3.83 -9.89 27.56
C GLY A 73 2.48 -9.16 27.62
N ASN A 74 2.41 -8.14 28.47
CA ASN A 74 1.18 -7.39 28.73
C ASN A 74 1.04 -6.10 27.92
N ALA A 75 1.86 -5.90 26.87
CA ALA A 75 1.73 -4.72 26.03
C ALA A 75 0.50 -4.79 25.11
N ALA A 76 -0.05 -3.64 24.77
CA ALA A 76 -0.96 -3.51 23.64
C ALA A 76 -0.15 -2.99 22.45
N VAL A 77 -0.23 -3.69 21.31
CA VAL A 77 0.51 -3.32 20.10
C VAL A 77 -0.46 -2.84 19.02
N PHE A 78 -0.32 -1.58 18.60
CA PHE A 78 -0.99 -1.04 17.42
C PHE A 78 -0.02 -1.07 16.23
N PHE A 79 -0.33 -1.89 15.24
CA PHE A 79 0.51 -2.11 14.07
C PHE A 79 -0.11 -1.48 12.81
N ALA A 80 0.51 -0.44 12.26
CA ALA A 80 0.11 0.15 10.98
C ALA A 80 0.88 -0.52 9.82
N HIS A 81 0.16 -1.25 8.97
CA HIS A 81 0.76 -2.00 7.85
C HIS A 81 1.20 -1.10 6.68
N SER A 82 2.04 -1.62 5.78
CA SER A 82 2.43 -0.95 4.53
C SER A 82 1.27 -0.88 3.54
N THR A 83 1.40 -0.12 2.44
CA THR A 83 0.39 -0.20 1.38
C THR A 83 0.46 -1.55 0.67
N THR A 84 -0.67 -2.20 0.50
CA THR A 84 -0.84 -3.46 -0.26
C THR A 84 -1.64 -3.26 -1.54
N TYR A 85 -1.96 -1.99 -1.87
CA TYR A 85 -2.75 -1.62 -3.04
C TYR A 85 -1.90 -0.85 -4.04
N ASP A 86 -1.78 -1.37 -5.25
CA ASP A 86 -0.88 -0.79 -6.26
C ASP A 86 -1.43 0.54 -6.83
N GLY A 87 -2.75 0.62 -7.02
CA GLY A 87 -3.43 1.72 -7.73
C GLY A 87 -4.23 1.21 -8.93
N GLY A 88 -4.39 2.08 -9.92
CA GLY A 88 -5.09 1.79 -11.17
C GLY A 88 -6.50 2.37 -11.18
N ARG A 89 -7.43 1.82 -10.39
CA ARG A 89 -8.81 2.33 -10.36
C ARG A 89 -9.02 3.45 -9.36
N ASP A 90 -8.37 3.36 -8.21
CA ASP A 90 -8.63 4.18 -7.04
C ASP A 90 -7.34 4.86 -6.55
N TRP A 91 -7.46 6.05 -5.95
CA TRP A 91 -6.33 6.68 -5.25
C TRP A 91 -6.02 5.98 -3.92
N ASN A 92 -7.06 5.53 -3.23
CA ASN A 92 -6.97 4.80 -1.97
C ASN A 92 -7.58 3.41 -2.10
N GLY A 93 -6.91 2.41 -1.53
CA GLY A 93 -7.31 1.01 -1.64
C GLY A 93 -8.68 0.75 -1.01
N PRO A 94 -9.64 0.16 -1.75
CA PRO A 94 -10.88 -0.34 -1.18
C PRO A 94 -10.60 -1.44 -0.16
N ILE A 95 -11.31 -1.40 0.96
CA ILE A 95 -11.28 -2.49 1.94
C ILE A 95 -11.82 -3.75 1.28
N GLY A 96 -11.11 -4.87 1.39
CA GLY A 96 -11.53 -6.11 0.73
C GLY A 96 -11.04 -6.27 -0.70
N GLU A 97 -10.21 -5.38 -1.26
CA GLU A 97 -9.63 -5.57 -2.61
C GLU A 97 -8.84 -6.89 -2.65
N PRO A 98 -9.22 -7.87 -3.50
CA PRO A 98 -8.74 -9.24 -3.36
C PRO A 98 -7.22 -9.39 -3.40
N ARG A 99 -6.50 -8.64 -4.25
CA ARG A 99 -5.05 -8.75 -4.36
C ARG A 99 -4.36 -8.17 -3.12
N GLY A 100 -4.77 -6.98 -2.69
CA GLY A 100 -4.27 -6.32 -1.51
C GLY A 100 -4.58 -7.08 -0.22
N GLU A 101 -5.76 -7.67 -0.09
CA GLU A 101 -6.11 -8.52 1.07
C GLU A 101 -5.31 -9.82 1.11
N ARG A 102 -5.06 -10.46 -0.05
CA ARG A 102 -4.18 -11.64 -0.09
C ARG A 102 -2.77 -11.27 0.37
N TRP A 103 -2.20 -10.19 -0.15
CA TRP A 103 -0.88 -9.73 0.27
C TRP A 103 -0.84 -9.31 1.75
N LEU A 104 -1.87 -8.60 2.22
CA LEU A 104 -2.03 -8.21 3.62
C LEU A 104 -2.23 -9.42 4.53
N ARG A 105 -2.76 -10.55 4.08
CA ARG A 105 -2.89 -11.73 4.95
C ARG A 105 -1.64 -12.60 4.92
N ASP A 106 -1.12 -12.85 3.73
CA ASP A 106 -0.13 -13.91 3.49
C ASP A 106 1.31 -13.39 3.64
N VAL A 107 1.53 -12.08 3.52
CA VAL A 107 2.88 -11.48 3.54
C VAL A 107 3.07 -10.49 4.67
N VAL A 108 2.20 -9.49 4.82
CA VAL A 108 2.55 -8.34 5.67
C VAL A 108 2.59 -8.66 7.18
N PRO A 109 1.52 -9.13 7.84
CA PRO A 109 1.54 -9.47 9.26
C PRO A 109 2.54 -10.58 9.61
N PRO A 110 2.66 -11.70 8.87
CA PRO A 110 3.65 -12.73 9.20
C PRO A 110 5.09 -12.22 9.24
N ASN A 111 5.46 -11.28 8.38
CA ASN A 111 6.83 -10.77 8.29
C ASN A 111 7.08 -9.53 9.16
N TYR A 112 6.10 -8.66 9.31
CA TYR A 112 6.31 -7.32 9.90
C TYR A 112 5.55 -7.09 11.21
N ALA A 113 4.41 -7.75 11.44
CA ALA A 113 3.64 -7.61 12.68
C ALA A 113 3.98 -8.72 13.71
N ALA A 114 4.21 -9.94 13.23
CA ALA A 114 4.48 -11.11 14.06
C ALA A 114 5.66 -10.95 15.04
N PRO A 115 6.75 -10.22 14.73
CA PRO A 115 7.82 -9.98 15.70
C PRO A 115 7.35 -9.33 17.01
N PHE A 116 6.26 -8.56 16.97
CA PHE A 116 5.71 -7.86 18.14
C PHE A 116 4.76 -8.73 18.98
N ALA A 117 4.33 -9.89 18.48
CA ALA A 117 3.37 -10.75 19.18
C ALA A 117 3.89 -11.37 20.48
N ARG A 118 5.22 -11.30 20.74
CA ARG A 118 5.83 -11.66 22.03
C ARG A 118 5.72 -10.55 23.07
N ALA A 119 5.64 -9.29 22.66
CA ALA A 119 5.51 -8.16 23.57
C ALA A 119 4.08 -8.06 24.13
N GLY A 120 3.08 -8.45 23.32
CA GLY A 120 1.69 -8.51 23.74
C GLY A 120 0.71 -8.65 22.58
N ALA A 121 -0.52 -8.19 22.77
CA ALA A 121 -1.60 -8.38 21.81
C ALA A 121 -1.51 -7.38 20.64
N VAL A 122 -1.50 -7.90 19.42
CA VAL A 122 -1.30 -7.13 18.19
C VAL A 122 -2.62 -6.89 17.47
N SER A 123 -2.92 -5.61 17.26
CA SER A 123 -4.05 -5.14 16.48
C SER A 123 -3.56 -4.33 15.29
N ALA A 124 -4.02 -4.68 14.09
CA ALA A 124 -3.64 -4.05 12.83
C ALA A 124 -4.90 -3.69 12.05
N PRO A 125 -5.23 -2.39 11.86
CA PRO A 125 -6.44 -1.99 11.17
C PRO A 125 -6.33 -2.24 9.66
N ARG A 126 -7.46 -2.57 9.02
CA ARG A 126 -7.64 -2.32 7.58
C ARG A 126 -8.00 -0.86 7.41
N TYR A 127 -7.26 -0.14 6.57
CA TYR A 127 -7.50 1.27 6.31
C TYR A 127 -7.45 1.56 4.81
N ARG A 128 -8.03 2.67 4.37
CA ARG A 128 -7.98 3.10 2.97
C ARG A 128 -6.59 3.66 2.65
N GLN A 129 -5.64 2.74 2.57
CA GLN A 129 -4.24 2.97 2.25
C GLN A 129 -4.11 3.75 0.94
N ALA A 130 -3.21 4.74 0.90
CA ALA A 130 -2.86 5.38 -0.35
C ALA A 130 -2.18 4.36 -1.27
N SER A 131 -2.55 4.34 -2.54
CA SER A 131 -1.99 3.39 -3.49
C SER A 131 -0.48 3.56 -3.67
N LEU A 132 0.23 2.52 -4.10
CA LEU A 132 1.65 2.60 -4.45
C LEU A 132 1.92 3.70 -5.49
N TYR A 133 1.00 3.89 -6.44
CA TYR A 133 1.06 4.98 -7.43
C TYR A 133 1.30 6.35 -6.81
N THR A 134 0.74 6.64 -5.62
CA THR A 134 0.93 7.92 -4.94
C THR A 134 2.40 8.22 -4.58
N ARG A 135 3.27 7.21 -4.56
CA ARG A 135 4.72 7.36 -4.38
C ARG A 135 5.50 7.40 -5.70
N LEU A 136 4.85 7.14 -6.83
CA LEU A 136 5.46 7.12 -8.15
C LEU A 136 5.24 8.44 -8.92
N THR A 137 4.52 9.38 -8.31
CA THR A 137 4.17 10.68 -8.91
C THR A 137 4.31 11.81 -7.89
N LEU A 138 4.55 13.03 -8.38
CA LEU A 138 4.66 14.26 -7.58
C LEU A 138 3.39 15.11 -7.61
N ARG A 139 2.30 14.59 -8.19
CA ARG A 139 1.01 15.27 -8.28
C ARG A 139 0.47 15.60 -6.88
N GLU A 140 -0.18 16.75 -6.74
CA GLU A 140 -0.84 17.12 -5.48
C GLU A 140 -1.91 16.10 -5.08
N ASP A 141 -2.63 15.54 -6.05
CA ASP A 141 -3.59 14.44 -5.85
C ASP A 141 -2.99 13.26 -5.05
N ALA A 142 -1.73 12.91 -5.33
CA ALA A 142 -1.04 11.83 -4.64
C ALA A 142 -0.65 12.20 -3.20
N ARG A 143 -0.44 13.48 -2.93
CA ARG A 143 -0.20 13.99 -1.58
C ARG A 143 -1.52 14.00 -0.80
N GLU A 144 -2.61 14.43 -1.41
CA GLU A 144 -3.96 14.39 -0.82
C GLU A 144 -4.40 12.96 -0.49
N ALA A 145 -4.17 11.99 -1.40
CA ALA A 145 -4.47 10.58 -1.17
C ALA A 145 -3.71 9.98 0.03
N ARG A 146 -2.42 10.34 0.18
CA ARG A 146 -1.62 9.92 1.36
C ARG A 146 -2.11 10.57 2.64
N ALA A 147 -2.46 11.86 2.59
CA ALA A 147 -3.05 12.55 3.73
C ALA A 147 -4.43 12.00 4.12
N PHE A 148 -5.20 11.50 3.15
CA PHE A 148 -6.51 10.88 3.40
C PHE A 148 -6.38 9.61 4.25
N ALA A 149 -5.40 8.75 3.95
CA ALA A 149 -5.17 7.49 4.68
C ALA A 149 -4.92 7.71 6.18
N TYR A 150 -4.35 8.85 6.57
CA TYR A 150 -4.12 9.21 7.96
C TYR A 150 -5.41 9.29 8.80
N ARG A 151 -6.53 9.73 8.20
CA ARG A 151 -7.81 9.84 8.91
C ARG A 151 -8.30 8.50 9.44
N ASP A 152 -8.09 7.45 8.65
CA ASP A 152 -8.46 6.08 9.02
C ASP A 152 -7.55 5.55 10.12
N ILE A 153 -6.24 5.85 10.07
CA ILE A 153 -5.30 5.48 11.15
C ILE A 153 -5.68 6.14 12.47
N VAL A 154 -6.01 7.43 12.48
CA VAL A 154 -6.47 8.13 13.69
C VAL A 154 -7.76 7.49 14.22
N SER A 155 -8.74 7.25 13.34
CA SER A 155 -10.02 6.65 13.73
C SER A 155 -9.85 5.23 14.30
N ALA A 156 -8.96 4.43 13.70
CA ALA A 156 -8.62 3.11 14.21
C ALA A 156 -7.89 3.19 15.56
N PHE A 157 -6.92 4.09 15.67
CA PHE A 157 -6.14 4.29 16.88
C PHE A 157 -7.03 4.69 18.06
N ASP A 158 -7.97 5.62 17.87
CA ASP A 158 -8.88 6.05 18.93
C ASP A 158 -9.73 4.88 19.46
N VAL A 159 -10.27 4.05 18.56
CA VAL A 159 -11.05 2.86 18.95
C VAL A 159 -10.17 1.81 19.64
N TRP A 160 -8.94 1.63 19.16
CA TRP A 160 -8.00 0.70 19.79
C TRP A 160 -7.54 1.19 21.17
N LEU A 161 -7.23 2.48 21.32
CA LEU A 161 -6.77 3.07 22.57
C LEU A 161 -7.87 3.03 23.63
N ALA A 162 -9.14 3.24 23.25
CA ALA A 162 -10.27 3.08 24.16
C ALA A 162 -10.41 1.67 24.73
N ARG A 163 -9.92 0.63 24.02
CA ARG A 163 -9.87 -0.76 24.51
C ARG A 163 -8.65 -1.04 25.39
N HIS A 164 -7.64 -0.16 25.35
CA HIS A 164 -6.37 -0.30 26.07
C HIS A 164 -6.08 0.97 26.91
N PRO A 165 -6.95 1.34 27.86
CA PRO A 165 -6.82 2.59 28.60
C PRO A 165 -5.61 2.63 29.55
N THR A 166 -4.97 1.49 29.80
CA THR A 166 -3.86 1.35 30.75
C THR A 166 -2.85 0.31 30.26
N GLY A 167 -1.60 0.44 30.69
CA GLY A 167 -0.53 -0.52 30.40
C GLY A 167 0.44 -0.04 29.33
N PRO A 168 1.47 -0.84 29.03
CA PRO A 168 2.47 -0.46 28.03
C PRO A 168 1.89 -0.52 26.63
N LEU A 169 2.09 0.55 25.85
CA LEU A 169 1.69 0.64 24.45
C LEU A 169 2.91 0.52 23.54
N VAL A 170 2.77 -0.21 22.43
CA VAL A 170 3.76 -0.28 21.36
C VAL A 170 3.10 0.15 20.07
N LEU A 171 3.65 1.19 19.44
CA LEU A 171 3.24 1.62 18.10
C LEU A 171 4.32 1.18 17.11
N ALA A 172 3.92 0.41 16.11
CA ALA A 172 4.84 -0.12 15.11
C ALA A 172 4.27 0.06 13.71
N GLY A 173 5.10 0.53 12.77
CA GLY A 173 4.66 0.78 11.41
C GLY A 173 5.73 0.42 10.39
N VAL A 174 5.28 0.01 9.20
CA VAL A 174 6.17 -0.34 8.08
C VAL A 174 5.78 0.46 6.84
N GLU A 175 6.78 1.03 6.15
CA GLU A 175 6.62 1.88 4.97
C GLU A 175 5.55 2.99 5.19
N GLN A 176 4.39 2.91 4.51
CA GLN A 176 3.29 3.85 4.68
C GLN A 176 2.79 3.92 6.14
N GLY A 177 2.67 2.77 6.80
CA GLY A 177 2.23 2.73 8.19
C GLY A 177 3.23 3.40 9.13
N GLY A 178 4.52 3.35 8.83
CA GLY A 178 5.56 4.07 9.58
C GLY A 178 5.39 5.58 9.48
N GLU A 179 5.23 6.11 8.26
CA GLU A 179 4.98 7.54 8.02
C GLU A 179 3.70 8.03 8.72
N LEU A 180 2.63 7.23 8.66
CA LEU A 180 1.36 7.57 9.29
C LEU A 180 1.45 7.56 10.82
N LEU A 181 2.20 6.61 11.40
CA LEU A 181 2.40 6.56 12.86
C LEU A 181 3.36 7.63 13.36
N GLU A 182 4.41 7.98 12.62
CA GLU A 182 5.28 9.10 12.97
C GLU A 182 4.45 10.39 13.14
N ARG A 183 3.54 10.64 12.19
CA ARG A 183 2.61 11.76 12.25
C ARG A 183 1.67 11.65 13.44
N LEU A 184 1.09 10.47 13.68
CA LEU A 184 0.18 10.24 14.80
C LEU A 184 0.86 10.53 16.15
N VAL A 185 2.07 10.02 16.36
CA VAL A 185 2.85 10.26 17.59
C VAL A 185 3.09 11.77 17.77
N ARG A 186 3.48 12.46 16.69
CA ARG A 186 3.77 13.90 16.74
C ARG A 186 2.53 14.73 17.09
N GLU A 187 1.38 14.45 16.47
CA GLU A 187 0.17 15.26 16.60
C GLU A 187 -0.72 14.88 17.80
N ARG A 188 -0.59 13.65 18.33
CA ARG A 188 -1.55 13.12 19.31
C ARG A 188 -0.92 12.63 20.60
N ILE A 189 0.40 12.42 20.64
CA ILE A 189 1.07 11.87 21.82
C ILE A 189 2.10 12.86 22.34
N ALA A 190 2.91 13.45 21.47
CA ALA A 190 3.91 14.44 21.87
C ALA A 190 3.28 15.74 22.37
N GLU A 191 2.07 16.09 21.94
CA GLU A 191 1.32 17.24 22.47
C GLU A 191 0.72 16.98 23.87
N ASP A 192 0.54 15.71 24.25
CA ASP A 192 -0.01 15.29 25.54
C ASP A 192 1.07 15.08 26.63
N ALA A 193 2.36 15.16 26.26
CA ALA A 193 3.52 14.88 27.13
C ALA A 193 4.18 16.15 27.66
#